data_AF-A0A820BP24-F1
#
_entry.id   AF-A0A820BP24-F1
#
_cell.length_a   1.000
_cell.length_b   1.000
_cell.length_c   1.000
_cell.angle_alpha   90.00
_cell.angle_beta   90.00
_cell.angle_gamma   90.00
#
_symmetry.space_group_name_H-M   'P 1'
#
loop_
_entity.id
_entity.type
_entity.pdbx_description
1 polymer ?
#
loop_
_entity_poly.entity_id
_entity_poly.type
_entity_poly.pdbx_seq_one_letter_code
_entity_poly.pdbx_strand_id
1 'polypeptide(L)'
;MSSGGQNTNNNQAGVIPAGDPNQVIPAGTVGVNPQSTLNPNVPHTKADLDNHSNQLNPNNPRYSGHQERLAAEEAAREAAVLHQQAQAAYQYANQMEATAIQAQQAAAQLSQQATFCAHQARAGLSNRG
;
A
#
# COMPACT_ATOMS: atom_id res chain seq x y z
N MET A 1 38.71 3.90 -12.53
CA MET A 1 38.18 4.31 -13.85
C MET A 1 37.91 3.04 -14.65
N SER A 2 36.71 2.98 -15.22
CA SER A 2 36.08 1.81 -15.85
C SER A 2 36.82 1.34 -17.11
N SER A 3 36.99 0.02 -17.27
CA SER A 3 37.24 -0.62 -18.56
C SER A 3 36.19 -1.70 -18.78
N GLY A 4 35.08 -1.30 -19.40
CA GLY A 4 34.04 -2.20 -19.90
C GLY A 4 34.48 -2.87 -21.19
N GLY A 5 34.50 -4.19 -21.21
CA GLY A 5 34.62 -5.00 -22.42
C GLY A 5 33.29 -5.04 -23.17
N GLN A 6 33.28 -4.56 -24.42
CA GLN A 6 32.20 -4.71 -25.39
C GLN A 6 32.46 -6.00 -26.18
N ASN A 7 31.60 -7.02 -26.05
CA ASN A 7 30.46 -7.32 -26.91
C ASN A 7 30.81 -7.52 -28.39
N THR A 8 31.20 -8.75 -28.73
CA THR A 8 31.27 -9.24 -30.12
C THR A 8 29.89 -9.78 -30.52
N ASN A 9 29.04 -8.92 -31.11
CA ASN A 9 27.82 -9.37 -31.76
C ASN A 9 28.12 -9.61 -33.25
N ASN A 10 28.18 -10.87 -33.60
CA ASN A 10 28.53 -11.38 -34.91
C ASN A 10 27.24 -11.46 -35.75
N ASN A 11 26.92 -10.42 -36.50
CA ASN A 11 25.86 -10.48 -37.51
C ASN A 11 26.44 -10.04 -38.86
N GLN A 12 26.96 -11.05 -39.54
CA GLN A 12 27.66 -10.97 -40.80
C GLN A 12 26.66 -10.67 -41.92
N ALA A 13 26.75 -9.45 -42.43
CA ALA A 13 26.58 -9.05 -43.83
C ALA A 13 25.58 -9.85 -44.70
N GLY A 14 24.30 -9.47 -44.65
CA GLY A 14 23.41 -9.59 -45.80
C GLY A 14 23.64 -8.41 -46.74
N VAL A 15 24.13 -8.69 -47.95
CA VAL A 15 24.42 -7.73 -49.01
C VAL A 15 23.14 -6.97 -49.38
N ILE A 16 23.06 -5.68 -49.04
CA ILE A 16 22.04 -4.77 -49.57
C ILE A 16 22.55 -4.30 -50.94
N PRO A 17 21.88 -4.60 -52.06
CA PRO A 17 22.23 -4.03 -53.35
C PRO A 17 22.10 -2.50 -53.26
N ALA A 18 23.10 -1.76 -53.73
CA ALA A 18 23.07 -0.31 -53.79
C ALA A 18 21.91 0.16 -54.70
N GLY A 19 20.75 0.41 -54.08
CA GLY A 19 19.59 1.02 -54.69
C GLY A 19 19.63 2.53 -54.47
N ASP A 20 19.82 3.26 -55.58
CA ASP A 20 19.51 4.67 -55.85
C ASP A 20 19.33 5.64 -54.65
N PRO A 21 20.26 6.61 -54.42
CA PRO A 21 20.15 7.61 -53.36
C PRO A 21 19.02 8.65 -53.55
N ASN A 22 18.18 8.55 -54.59
CA ASN A 22 17.05 9.47 -54.82
C ASN A 22 15.66 8.94 -54.43
N GLN A 23 15.55 7.79 -53.75
CA GLN A 23 14.27 7.41 -53.16
C GLN A 23 14.03 8.12 -51.82
N VAL A 24 13.32 9.25 -51.91
CA VAL A 24 12.69 9.93 -50.78
C VAL A 24 11.74 8.96 -50.09
N ILE A 25 12.10 8.46 -48.90
CA ILE A 25 11.17 7.72 -48.04
C ILE A 25 10.21 8.75 -47.44
N PRO A 26 8.90 8.74 -47.79
CA PRO A 26 7.96 9.67 -47.18
C PRO A 26 7.72 9.26 -45.73
N ALA A 27 7.96 10.19 -44.81
CA ALA A 27 7.60 10.02 -43.41
C ALA A 27 6.08 9.88 -43.29
N GLY A 28 5.62 8.67 -43.00
CA GLY A 28 4.22 8.43 -42.63
C GLY A 28 3.61 7.19 -43.27
N THR A 29 3.87 6.02 -42.69
CA THR A 29 2.82 5.00 -42.53
C THR A 29 3.09 4.25 -41.24
N VAL A 30 2.70 4.86 -40.12
CA VAL A 30 2.24 4.10 -38.96
C VAL A 30 0.92 3.49 -39.38
N GLY A 31 0.92 2.19 -39.68
CA GLY A 31 -0.25 1.45 -40.13
C GLY A 31 -0.32 0.12 -39.42
N VAL A 32 -0.97 0.14 -38.25
CA VAL A 32 -1.74 -0.97 -37.67
C VAL A 32 -2.16 -2.03 -38.70
N ASN A 33 -2.09 -3.31 -38.32
CA ASN A 33 -3.33 -4.07 -38.40
C ASN A 33 -3.50 -5.07 -37.24
N PRO A 34 -4.69 -5.09 -36.63
CA PRO A 34 -5.14 -5.99 -35.58
C PRO A 34 -5.60 -7.31 -36.20
N GLN A 35 -6.01 -8.26 -35.35
CA GLN A 35 -6.27 -9.64 -35.72
C GLN A 35 -5.02 -10.36 -36.24
N SER A 36 -4.38 -11.07 -35.31
CA SER A 36 -3.83 -12.39 -35.61
C SER A 36 -4.99 -13.24 -36.16
N THR A 37 -5.33 -13.03 -37.42
CA THR A 37 -6.01 -14.03 -38.22
C THR A 37 -5.01 -15.16 -38.27
N LEU A 38 -5.36 -16.24 -37.58
CA LEU A 38 -4.65 -17.51 -37.56
C LEU A 38 -4.34 -17.89 -39.01
N ASN A 39 -3.15 -17.52 -39.49
CA ASN A 39 -2.62 -18.07 -40.72
C ASN A 39 -1.94 -19.38 -40.30
N PRO A 40 -2.54 -20.55 -40.57
CA PRO A 40 -1.98 -21.84 -40.17
C PRO A 40 -0.65 -22.15 -40.87
N ASN A 41 -0.20 -21.30 -41.81
CA ASN A 41 1.04 -21.44 -42.56
C ASN A 41 2.16 -20.49 -42.13
N VAL A 42 2.02 -19.75 -41.02
CA VAL A 42 3.18 -19.07 -40.44
C VAL A 42 3.82 -20.04 -39.45
N PRO A 43 4.99 -20.62 -39.75
CA PRO A 43 5.71 -21.42 -38.77
C PRO A 43 5.96 -20.53 -37.56
N HIS A 44 5.42 -20.93 -36.39
CA HIS A 44 5.71 -20.29 -35.14
C HIS A 44 7.22 -20.08 -35.06
N THR A 45 7.65 -18.83 -34.94
CA THR A 45 9.09 -18.58 -34.85
C THR A 45 9.59 -19.26 -33.59
N LYS A 46 10.86 -19.66 -33.57
CA LYS A 46 11.46 -20.23 -32.37
C LYS A 46 11.25 -19.31 -31.15
N ALA A 47 11.23 -17.99 -31.35
CA ALA A 47 10.92 -17.02 -30.31
C ALA A 47 9.49 -17.16 -29.76
N ASP A 48 8.48 -17.43 -30.61
CA ASP A 48 7.10 -17.64 -30.17
C ASP A 48 6.96 -18.94 -29.35
N LEU A 49 7.61 -20.03 -29.79
CA LEU A 49 7.60 -21.33 -29.08
C LEU A 49 8.42 -21.30 -27.78
N ASP A 50 9.55 -20.58 -27.77
CA ASP A 50 10.38 -20.41 -26.58
C ASP A 50 9.66 -19.56 -25.53
N ASN A 51 8.82 -18.60 -25.95
CA ASN A 51 8.01 -17.79 -25.04
C ASN A 51 6.89 -18.60 -24.36
N HIS A 52 6.38 -19.66 -25.00
CA HIS A 52 5.40 -20.56 -24.38
C HIS A 52 6.00 -21.36 -23.21
N SER A 53 7.26 -21.78 -23.32
CA SER A 53 7.93 -22.56 -22.26
C SER A 53 8.25 -21.72 -21.01
N ASN A 54 8.35 -20.39 -21.15
CA ASN A 54 8.68 -19.49 -20.04
C ASN A 54 7.49 -19.06 -19.16
N GLN A 55 6.25 -19.33 -19.59
CA GLN A 55 5.04 -18.93 -18.85
C GLN A 55 4.80 -19.78 -17.58
N LEU A 56 5.29 -21.02 -17.57
CA LEU A 56 5.13 -21.98 -16.48
C LEU A 56 6.47 -22.35 -15.81
N ASN A 57 7.54 -21.58 -16.05
CA ASN A 57 8.80 -21.82 -15.38
C ASN A 57 8.70 -21.40 -13.90
N PRO A 58 8.75 -22.35 -12.93
CA PRO A 58 8.65 -22.03 -11.51
C PRO A 58 9.83 -21.19 -11.01
N ASN A 59 10.93 -21.12 -11.77
CA ASN A 59 12.07 -20.24 -11.49
C ASN A 59 11.91 -18.83 -12.06
N ASN A 60 10.77 -18.49 -12.66
CA ASN A 60 10.52 -17.13 -13.12
C ASN A 60 10.31 -16.23 -11.89
N PRO A 61 11.18 -15.22 -11.65
CA PRO A 61 11.15 -14.38 -10.45
C PRO A 61 9.86 -13.54 -10.33
N ARG A 62 9.04 -13.46 -11.38
CA ARG A 62 7.67 -12.90 -11.27
C ARG A 62 6.76 -13.72 -10.35
N TYR A 63 6.98 -15.03 -10.21
CA TYR A 63 6.17 -15.88 -9.32
C TYR A 63 6.59 -15.78 -7.85
N SER A 64 7.87 -15.59 -7.55
CA SER A 64 8.37 -15.46 -6.17
C SER A 64 7.86 -14.19 -5.47
N GLY A 65 7.72 -13.08 -6.19
CA GLY A 65 7.17 -11.84 -5.63
C GLY A 65 5.69 -11.89 -5.24
N HIS A 66 4.92 -12.88 -5.73
CA HIS A 66 3.51 -12.99 -5.38
C HIS A 66 3.32 -13.47 -3.93
N GLN A 67 4.12 -14.43 -3.47
CA GLN A 67 4.03 -14.93 -2.09
C GLN A 67 4.48 -13.86 -1.09
N GLU A 68 5.56 -13.15 -1.39
CA GLU A 68 6.04 -12.04 -0.56
C GLU A 68 5.01 -10.91 -0.45
N ARG A 69 4.33 -10.58 -1.56
CA ARG A 69 3.25 -9.59 -1.54
C ARG A 69 2.08 -10.01 -0.66
N LEU A 70 1.67 -11.29 -0.73
CA LEU A 70 0.58 -11.79 0.10
C LEU A 70 0.96 -11.76 1.59
N ALA A 71 2.17 -12.19 1.94
CA ALA A 71 2.66 -12.13 3.31
C ALA A 71 2.77 -10.68 3.82
N ALA A 72 3.22 -9.74 2.98
CA ALA A 72 3.27 -8.33 3.32
C ALA A 72 1.88 -7.72 3.49
N GLU A 73 0.91 -8.10 2.66
CA GLU A 73 -0.48 -7.66 2.81
C GLU A 73 -1.13 -8.21 4.08
N GLU A 74 -0.88 -9.48 4.42
CA GLU A 74 -1.34 -10.09 5.66
C GLU A 74 -0.72 -9.40 6.90
N ALA A 75 0.60 -9.18 6.90
CA ALA A 75 1.28 -8.43 7.96
C ALA A 75 0.75 -6.99 8.09
N ALA A 76 0.41 -6.34 6.97
CA ALA A 76 -0.20 -5.00 7.00
C ALA A 76 -1.60 -5.01 7.61
N ARG A 77 -2.41 -6.06 7.35
CA ARG A 77 -3.73 -6.23 7.99
C ARG A 77 -3.59 -6.48 9.48
N GLU A 78 -2.68 -7.34 9.91
CA GLU A 78 -2.40 -7.58 11.34
C GLU A 78 -1.96 -6.30 12.06
N ALA A 79 -1.05 -5.54 11.45
CA ALA A 79 -0.59 -4.26 11.98
C ALA A 79 -1.75 -3.24 12.12
N ALA A 80 -2.67 -3.21 11.14
CA ALA A 80 -3.84 -2.34 11.21
C ALA A 80 -4.78 -2.71 12.35
N VAL A 81 -5.00 -4.01 12.60
CA VAL A 81 -5.82 -4.49 13.73
C VAL A 81 -5.19 -4.10 15.06
N LEU A 82 -3.88 -4.33 15.23
CA LEU A 82 -3.16 -3.94 16.44
C LEU A 82 -3.23 -2.42 16.66
N HIS A 83 -3.09 -1.63 15.60
CA HIS A 83 -3.21 -0.18 15.68
C HIS A 83 -4.61 0.27 16.15
N GLN A 84 -5.67 -0.33 15.58
CA GLN A 84 -7.04 -0.05 16.00
C GLN A 84 -7.29 -0.42 17.47
N GLN A 85 -6.76 -1.57 17.92
CA GLN A 85 -6.86 -1.98 19.32
C GLN A 85 -6.14 -1.00 20.26
N ALA A 86 -4.95 -0.55 19.88
CA ALA A 86 -4.20 0.45 20.65
C ALA A 86 -4.96 1.77 20.78
N GLN A 87 -5.58 2.24 19.68
CA GLN A 87 -6.43 3.43 19.70
C GLN A 87 -7.65 3.26 20.62
N ALA A 88 -8.32 2.11 20.56
CA ALA A 88 -9.46 1.82 21.43
C ALA A 88 -9.04 1.79 22.92
N ALA A 89 -7.90 1.16 23.23
CA ALA A 89 -7.36 1.13 24.59
C ALA A 89 -7.02 2.55 25.11
N TYR A 90 -6.44 3.40 24.25
CA TYR A 90 -6.16 4.79 24.58
C TYR A 90 -7.43 5.59 24.88
N GLN A 91 -8.47 5.44 24.05
CA GLN A 91 -9.76 6.11 24.28
C GLN A 91 -10.41 5.66 25.58
N TYR A 92 -10.36 4.36 25.89
CA TYR A 92 -10.88 3.82 27.15
C TYR A 92 -10.14 4.40 28.37
N ALA A 93 -8.82 4.48 28.31
CA ALA A 93 -8.02 5.07 29.40
C ALA A 93 -8.42 6.53 29.66
N ASN A 94 -8.57 7.35 28.60
CA ASN A 94 -9.00 8.74 28.73
C ASN A 94 -10.41 8.88 29.32
N GLN A 95 -11.34 7.98 28.97
CA GLN A 95 -12.68 7.97 29.55
C GLN A 95 -12.67 7.65 31.05
N MET A 96 -11.82 6.70 31.47
CA MET A 96 -11.65 6.37 32.88
C MET A 96 -11.08 7.55 33.67
N GLU A 97 -10.10 8.26 33.13
CA GLU A 97 -9.54 9.46 33.74
C GLU A 97 -10.60 10.57 33.88
N ALA A 98 -11.37 10.84 32.81
CA ALA A 98 -12.45 11.82 32.85
C ALA A 98 -13.52 11.47 33.91
N THR A 99 -13.87 10.18 34.03
CA THR A 99 -14.83 9.70 35.03
C THR A 99 -14.30 9.88 36.45
N ALA A 100 -13.01 9.59 36.68
CA ALA A 100 -12.39 9.80 37.98
C ALA A 100 -12.39 11.28 38.39
N ILE A 101 -12.10 12.18 37.46
CA ILE A 101 -12.15 13.63 37.69
C ILE A 101 -13.58 14.07 38.05
N GLN A 102 -14.58 13.60 37.31
CA GLN A 102 -15.99 13.91 37.59
C GLN A 102 -16.41 13.40 38.97
N ALA A 103 -16.01 12.19 39.34
CA ALA A 103 -16.31 11.63 40.66
C ALA A 103 -15.68 12.46 41.79
N GLN A 104 -14.44 12.92 41.62
CA GLN A 104 -13.78 13.80 42.59
C GLN A 104 -14.49 15.15 42.72
N GLN A 105 -14.91 15.75 41.60
CA GLN A 105 -15.66 17.01 41.60
C GLN A 105 -17.02 16.85 42.30
N ALA A 106 -17.74 15.77 42.02
CA ALA A 106 -19.02 15.47 42.68
C ALA A 106 -18.84 15.30 44.20
N ALA A 107 -17.81 14.59 44.64
CA ALA A 107 -17.49 14.44 46.06
C ALA A 107 -17.17 15.79 46.73
N ALA A 108 -16.42 16.66 46.05
CA ALA A 108 -16.13 18.00 46.55
C ALA A 108 -17.39 18.86 46.68
N GLN A 109 -18.32 18.80 45.71
CA GLN A 109 -19.59 19.51 45.77
C GLN A 109 -20.47 19.03 46.94
N LEU A 110 -20.57 17.72 47.15
CA LEU A 110 -21.31 17.14 48.28
C LEU A 110 -20.73 17.59 49.63
N SER A 111 -19.41 17.63 49.75
CA SER A 111 -18.72 18.12 50.95
C SER A 111 -19.02 19.61 51.23
N GLN A 112 -19.00 20.45 50.19
CA GLN A 112 -19.35 21.87 50.31
C GLN A 112 -20.82 22.05 50.73
N GLN A 113 -21.73 21.27 50.15
CA GLN A 113 -23.15 21.32 50.51
C GLN A 113 -23.37 20.90 51.96
N ALA A 114 -22.74 19.81 52.41
CA ALA A 114 -22.83 19.35 53.79
C ALA A 114 -22.33 20.43 54.78
N THR A 115 -21.21 21.08 54.45
CA THR A 115 -20.65 22.18 55.25
C THR A 115 -21.62 23.36 55.32
N PHE A 116 -22.22 23.75 54.19
CA PHE A 116 -23.22 24.82 54.15
C PHE A 116 -24.46 24.50 54.99
N CYS A 117 -25.00 23.28 54.89
CA CYS A 117 -26.12 22.83 55.71
C CYS A 117 -25.80 22.85 57.21
N ALA A 118 -24.58 22.44 57.60
CA ALA A 118 -24.13 22.50 58.99
C ALA A 118 -24.06 23.95 59.51
N HIS A 119 -23.57 24.88 58.69
CA HIS A 119 -23.55 26.30 59.04
C HIS A 119 -24.95 26.89 59.24
N GLN A 120 -25.89 26.56 58.35
CA GLN A 120 -27.29 27.02 58.50
C GLN A 120 -27.94 26.46 59.77
N ALA A 121 -27.75 25.17 60.05
CA ALA A 121 -28.28 24.53 61.24
C ALA A 121 -27.74 25.19 62.52
N ARG A 122 -26.43 25.50 62.55
CA ARG A 122 -25.80 26.21 63.67
C ARG A 122 -26.34 27.63 63.85
N ALA A 123 -26.53 28.38 62.76
CA ALA A 123 -27.08 29.73 62.82
C ALA A 123 -28.54 29.76 63.34
N GLY A 124 -29.37 28.79 62.92
CA GLY A 124 -30.75 28.67 63.38
C GLY A 124 -30.89 28.38 64.89
N LEU A 125 -29.96 27.63 65.48
CA LEU A 125 -29.96 27.35 66.92
C LEU A 125 -29.58 28.57 67.76
N SER A 126 -28.71 29.45 67.25
CA SER A 126 -28.26 30.65 67.99
C SER A 126 -29.34 31.71 68.19
N ASN A 127 -30.39 31.72 67.37
CA ASN A 127 -31.48 32.70 67.46
C ASN A 127 -32.63 32.26 68.39
N ARG A 128 -32.52 31.11 69.07
CA ARG A 128 -33.57 30.57 69.96
C ARG A 128 -33.22 30.59 71.46
N GLY A 129 -32.06 31.11 71.85
CA GLY A 129 -31.66 31.33 73.25
C GLY A 129 -31.63 32.81 73.58
#